data_AF-R5KES5-F1
#
_entry.id   AF-R5KES5-F1
#
_cell.length_a   1.000
_cell.length_b   1.000
_cell.length_c   1.000
_cell.angle_alpha   90.00
_cell.angle_beta   90.00
_cell.angle_gamma   90.00
#
_symmetry.space_group_name_H-M   'P 1'
#
loop_
_entity.id
_entity.type
_entity.pdbx_description
1 polymer ?
#
loop_
_entity_poly.entity_id
_entity_poly.type
_entity_poly.pdbx_seq_one_letter_code
_entity_poly.pdbx_strand_id
1 'polypeptide(L)'
;MKNQLSCEQVGALMPFYIEDKLSTKLSEYVTEHLRNCPACMQKYEALKNMVNKFIDIQSEEIENPYATKQYEDFKENLSAYIDNELNDIDSIKIKKIAISNPLARQDLENIYTFKKLLHSSFEKTRNEFKNDYSKQIIYQIQQKTEKTETDPFLKLAVMFFLMITCIVAGIIAILYF
;
A
#
# COMPACT_ATOMS: atom_id res chain seq x y z
N MET A 1 -57.58 34.36 7.81
CA MET A 1 -56.79 33.85 8.96
C MET A 1 -56.83 32.32 8.96
N LYS A 2 -56.00 31.61 8.17
CA LYS A 2 -56.16 30.15 8.01
C LYS A 2 -54.90 29.27 8.09
N ASN A 3 -53.72 29.81 8.42
CA ASN A 3 -52.47 29.03 8.42
C ASN A 3 -51.59 29.26 9.66
N GLN A 4 -52.18 29.39 10.86
CA GLN A 4 -51.39 29.48 12.09
C GLN A 4 -51.12 28.08 12.63
N LEU A 5 -49.84 27.67 12.61
CA LEU A 5 -49.37 26.46 13.28
C LEU A 5 -49.45 26.64 14.79
N SER A 6 -49.83 25.58 15.52
CA SER A 6 -49.75 25.56 16.98
C SER A 6 -48.30 25.34 17.45
N CYS A 7 -48.01 25.69 18.70
CA CYS A 7 -46.68 25.47 19.29
C CYS A 7 -46.27 23.99 19.28
N GLU A 8 -47.22 23.07 19.41
CA GLU A 8 -46.97 21.62 19.32
C GLU A 8 -46.57 21.19 17.90
N GLN A 9 -47.27 21.70 16.89
CA GLN A 9 -46.95 21.43 15.49
C GLN A 9 -45.57 21.97 15.12
N VAL A 10 -45.24 23.19 15.57
CA VAL A 10 -43.92 23.78 15.36
C VAL A 10 -42.83 22.98 16.09
N GLY A 11 -43.11 22.49 17.30
CA GLY A 11 -42.21 21.60 18.03
C GLY A 11 -41.87 20.32 17.26
N ALA A 12 -42.86 19.68 16.65
CA ALA A 12 -42.66 18.47 15.84
C ALA A 12 -41.91 18.75 14.52
N LEU A 13 -42.09 19.95 13.94
CA LEU A 13 -41.45 20.36 12.70
C LEU A 13 -40.04 20.95 12.91
N MET A 14 -39.67 21.29 14.14
CA MET A 14 -38.41 21.96 14.50
C MET A 14 -37.16 21.24 14.00
N PRO A 15 -37.01 19.90 14.16
CA PRO A 15 -35.80 19.20 13.71
C PRO A 15 -35.64 19.27 12.19
N PHE A 16 -36.74 19.08 11.47
CA PHE A 16 -36.76 19.16 10.00
C PHE A 16 -36.52 20.59 9.48
N TYR A 17 -36.95 21.61 10.24
CA TYR A 17 -36.69 23.01 9.93
C TYR A 17 -35.21 23.37 10.12
N ILE A 18 -34.56 22.86 11.17
CA ILE A 18 -33.12 23.08 11.42
C ILE A 18 -32.27 22.43 10.33
N GLU A 19 -32.69 21.30 9.79
CA GLU A 19 -32.01 20.57 8.73
C GLU A 19 -32.38 21.03 7.30
N ASP A 20 -33.16 22.12 7.15
CA ASP A 20 -33.67 22.62 5.86
C ASP A 20 -34.43 21.56 5.02
N LYS A 21 -35.08 20.60 5.69
CA LYS A 21 -35.83 19.48 5.05
C LYS A 21 -37.34 19.73 4.92
N LEU A 22 -37.82 20.92 5.30
CA LEU A 22 -39.22 21.28 5.11
C LEU A 22 -39.49 21.80 3.70
N SER A 23 -40.72 21.60 3.21
CA SER A 23 -41.17 22.26 1.98
C SER A 23 -41.18 23.79 2.17
N THR A 24 -40.93 24.54 1.11
CA THR A 24 -40.85 26.02 1.13
C THR A 24 -42.02 26.67 1.86
N LYS A 25 -43.25 26.24 1.54
CA LYS A 25 -44.47 26.76 2.15
C LYS A 25 -44.61 26.43 3.65
N LEU A 26 -44.13 25.26 4.07
CA LEU A 26 -44.19 24.86 5.47
C LEU A 26 -43.08 25.53 6.29
N SER A 27 -41.92 25.76 5.66
CA SER A 27 -40.82 26.55 6.21
C SER A 27 -41.28 27.99 6.50
N GLU A 28 -41.97 28.64 5.55
CA GLU A 28 -42.54 29.99 5.74
C GLU A 28 -43.49 30.07 6.95
N TYR A 29 -44.38 29.09 7.13
CA TYR A 29 -45.29 29.06 8.28
C TYR A 29 -44.58 28.84 9.61
N VAL A 30 -43.52 28.01 9.63
CA VAL A 30 -42.68 27.84 10.82
C VAL A 30 -41.91 29.12 11.12
N THR A 31 -41.32 29.78 10.12
CA THR A 31 -40.63 31.07 10.28
C THR A 31 -41.57 32.15 10.82
N GLU A 32 -42.79 32.24 10.29
CA GLU A 32 -43.78 33.22 10.74
C GLU A 32 -44.22 32.94 12.18
N HIS A 33 -44.38 31.68 12.58
CA HIS A 33 -44.67 31.34 13.97
C HIS A 33 -43.49 31.67 14.91
N LEU A 34 -42.25 31.35 14.53
CA LEU A 34 -41.06 31.65 15.33
C LEU A 34 -40.86 33.16 15.56
N ARG A 35 -41.20 34.00 14.58
CA ARG A 35 -41.18 35.47 14.72
C ARG A 35 -42.20 35.99 15.74
N ASN A 36 -43.34 35.30 15.87
CA ASN A 36 -44.47 35.74 16.69
C ASN A 36 -44.54 35.04 18.05
N CYS A 37 -43.81 33.94 18.27
CA CYS A 37 -43.85 33.14 19.49
C CYS A 37 -42.44 33.04 20.14
N PRO A 38 -42.16 33.83 21.19
CA PRO A 38 -40.84 33.84 21.83
C PRO A 38 -40.49 32.49 22.48
N ALA A 39 -41.48 31.75 22.99
CA ALA A 39 -41.26 30.45 23.60
C ALA A 39 -40.76 29.39 22.59
N CYS A 40 -41.26 29.41 21.34
CA CYS A 40 -40.79 28.52 20.29
C CYS A 40 -39.43 28.98 19.73
N MET A 41 -39.19 30.30 19.66
CA MET A 41 -37.89 30.85 19.24
C MET A 41 -36.75 30.42 20.15
N GLN A 42 -36.94 30.49 21.48
CA GLN A 42 -35.94 30.00 22.43
C GLN A 42 -35.63 28.51 22.26
N LYS A 43 -36.65 27.68 22.01
CA LYS A 43 -36.47 26.24 21.73
C LYS A 43 -35.68 26.01 20.45
N TYR A 44 -35.98 26.77 19.39
CA TYR A 44 -35.24 26.73 18.13
C TYR A 44 -33.76 27.08 18.34
N GLU A 45 -33.46 28.20 19.01
CA GLU A 45 -32.08 28.62 19.29
C GLU A 45 -31.31 27.59 20.13
N ALA A 46 -31.95 27.05 21.17
CA ALA A 46 -31.33 26.01 21.99
C ALA A 46 -30.99 24.75 21.17
N LEU A 47 -31.92 24.26 20.36
CA LEU A 47 -31.70 23.10 19.49
C LEU A 47 -30.64 23.37 18.42
N LYS A 48 -30.69 24.54 17.77
CA LYS A 48 -29.70 24.94 16.76
C LYS A 48 -28.30 25.03 17.36
N ASN A 49 -28.16 25.59 18.56
CA ASN A 49 -26.89 25.65 19.26
C ASN A 49 -26.35 24.27 19.65
N MET A 50 -27.22 23.32 20.04
CA MET A 50 -26.80 21.94 20.29
C MET A 50 -26.32 21.24 19.02
N VAL A 51 -27.05 21.40 17.92
CA VAL A 51 -26.68 20.82 16.61
C VAL A 51 -25.36 21.42 16.12
N ASN A 52 -25.19 22.74 16.19
CA ASN A 52 -23.94 23.39 15.81
C ASN A 52 -22.77 22.92 16.66
N LYS A 53 -22.93 22.84 17.99
CA LYS A 53 -21.89 22.29 18.87
C LYS A 53 -21.54 20.84 18.52
N PHE A 54 -22.52 20.02 18.15
CA PHE A 54 -22.28 18.64 17.74
C PHE A 54 -21.53 18.55 16.39
N ILE A 55 -21.80 19.47 15.46
CA ILE A 55 -21.07 19.61 14.20
C ILE A 55 -19.65 20.09 14.47
N ASP A 56 -19.47 21.08 15.34
CA ASP A 56 -18.16 21.62 15.73
C ASP A 56 -17.30 20.52 16.38
N ILE A 57 -17.86 19.74 17.31
CA ILE A 57 -17.19 18.59 17.95
C ILE A 57 -16.79 17.53 16.89
N GLN A 58 -17.67 17.20 15.95
CA GLN A 58 -17.31 16.29 14.85
C GLN A 58 -16.23 16.86 13.92
N SER A 59 -16.15 18.18 13.77
CA SER A 59 -15.13 18.83 12.96
C SER A 59 -13.77 18.89 13.66
N GLU A 60 -13.74 18.98 14.99
CA GLU A 60 -12.52 18.89 15.80
C GLU A 60 -11.95 17.46 15.87
N GLU A 61 -12.78 16.42 15.70
CA GLU A 61 -12.36 15.01 15.72
C GLU A 61 -11.73 14.50 14.39
N ILE A 62 -11.52 15.34 13.36
CA ILE A 62 -10.88 14.93 12.09
C ILE A 62 -9.76 15.89 11.66
N GLU A 63 -8.85 16.26 12.56
CA GLU A 63 -7.47 16.47 12.11
C GLU A 63 -6.83 15.10 11.96
N ASN A 64 -6.65 14.64 10.72
CA ASN A 64 -5.93 13.40 10.43
C ASN A 64 -4.55 13.48 11.11
N PRO A 65 -4.27 12.66 12.15
CA PRO A 65 -3.06 12.82 12.94
C PRO A 65 -1.80 12.38 12.16
N TYR A 66 -1.98 11.81 10.97
CA TYR A 66 -0.93 11.51 9.99
C TYR A 66 -0.62 12.67 9.02
N ALA A 67 -1.44 13.72 8.97
CA ALA A 67 -1.29 14.85 8.04
C ALA A 67 -0.28 15.91 8.53
N THR A 68 0.65 15.54 9.40
CA THR A 68 1.73 16.44 9.83
C THR A 68 2.93 16.25 8.92
N LYS A 69 3.56 17.36 8.49
CA LYS A 69 4.79 17.31 7.70
C LYS A 69 5.88 16.42 8.35
N GLN A 70 5.97 16.47 9.68
CA GLN A 70 6.90 15.64 10.44
C GLN A 70 6.62 14.13 10.25
N TYR A 71 5.36 13.73 10.24
CA TYR A 71 4.98 12.33 10.03
C TYR A 71 5.15 11.92 8.56
N GLU A 72 4.87 12.81 7.60
CA GLU A 72 5.15 12.58 6.18
C GLU A 72 6.64 12.30 5.95
N ASP A 73 7.52 13.15 6.47
CA ASP A 73 8.98 12.98 6.42
C ASP A 73 9.41 11.63 7.04
N PHE A 74 8.79 11.23 8.15
CA PHE A 74 9.03 9.93 8.78
C PHE A 74 8.60 8.78 7.88
N LYS A 75 7.40 8.85 7.31
CA LYS A 75 6.81 7.79 6.49
C LYS A 75 7.61 7.55 5.21
N GLU A 76 8.07 8.61 4.54
CA GLU A 76 8.87 8.50 3.32
C GLU A 76 10.21 7.79 3.55
N ASN A 77 10.79 7.97 4.74
CA ASN A 77 12.11 7.45 5.08
C ASN A 77 12.06 6.14 5.89
N LEU A 78 10.88 5.70 6.31
CA LEU A 78 10.72 4.54 7.20
C LEU A 78 11.31 3.27 6.60
N SER A 79 11.07 2.98 5.32
CA SER A 79 11.60 1.76 4.69
C SER A 79 13.12 1.76 4.65
N ALA A 80 13.72 2.85 4.17
CA ALA A 80 15.18 2.99 4.09
C ALA A 80 15.83 2.94 5.48
N TYR A 81 15.16 3.46 6.51
CA TYR A 81 15.61 3.36 7.90
C TYR A 81 15.65 1.89 8.38
N ILE A 82 14.61 1.10 8.09
CA ILE A 82 14.51 -0.31 8.51
C ILE A 82 15.57 -1.19 7.85
N ASP A 83 15.97 -0.84 6.63
CA ASP A 83 16.97 -1.56 5.86
C ASP A 83 18.40 -0.99 6.01
N ASN A 84 18.57 0.01 6.88
CA ASN A 84 19.85 0.69 7.16
C ASN A 84 20.48 1.34 5.93
N GLU A 85 19.65 1.84 5.00
CA GLU A 85 20.09 2.54 3.79
C GLU A 85 20.25 4.05 4.02
N LEU A 86 19.74 4.57 5.14
CA LEU A 86 19.89 5.98 5.52
C LEU A 86 21.27 6.27 6.09
N ASN A 87 21.76 7.49 5.84
CA ASN A 87 22.93 8.02 6.53
C ASN A 87 22.64 8.27 8.03
N ASP A 88 23.69 8.51 8.81
CA ASP A 88 23.60 8.68 10.26
C ASP A 88 22.71 9.86 10.66
N ILE A 89 22.77 10.98 9.93
CA ILE A 89 22.02 12.20 10.23
C ILE A 89 20.51 11.94 10.07
N ASP A 90 20.12 11.33 8.96
CA ASP A 90 18.72 11.04 8.66
C ASP A 90 18.19 9.92 9.56
N SER A 91 19.02 8.93 9.89
CA SER A 91 18.69 7.91 10.88
C SER A 91 18.38 8.50 12.26
N ILE A 92 19.14 9.51 12.70
CA ILE A 92 18.88 10.21 13.96
C ILE A 92 17.56 10.99 13.90
N LYS A 93 17.23 11.61 12.76
CA LYS A 93 15.95 12.33 12.58
C LYS A 93 14.75 11.39 12.74
N ILE A 94 14.78 10.21 12.09
CA ILE A 94 13.70 9.21 12.21
C ILE A 94 13.53 8.74 13.65
N LYS A 95 14.63 8.46 14.36
CA LYS A 95 14.60 8.12 15.79
C LYS A 95 13.96 9.23 16.62
N LYS A 96 14.33 10.49 16.38
CA LYS A 96 13.77 11.64 17.10
C LYS A 96 12.26 11.75 16.85
N ILE A 97 11.81 11.58 15.61
CA ILE A 97 10.39 11.62 15.27
C ILE A 97 9.63 10.51 15.99
N ALA A 98 10.10 9.26 15.93
CA ALA A 98 9.47 8.12 16.62
C ALA A 98 9.45 8.25 18.16
N ILE A 99 10.41 8.97 18.75
CA ILE A 99 10.37 9.28 20.18
C ILE A 99 9.28 10.31 20.47
N SER A 100 9.18 11.36 19.65
CA SER A 100 8.23 12.46 19.87
C SER A 100 6.78 12.18 19.46
N ASN A 101 6.56 11.28 18.49
CA ASN A 101 5.25 11.00 17.90
C ASN A 101 4.85 9.54 18.16
N PRO A 102 3.79 9.29 18.97
CA PRO A 102 3.32 7.94 19.28
C PRO A 102 2.88 7.12 18.05
N LEU A 103 2.31 7.77 17.03
CA LEU A 103 1.88 7.09 15.80
C LEU A 103 3.08 6.61 15.00
N ALA A 104 4.09 7.47 14.83
CA ALA A 104 5.34 7.09 14.18
C ALA A 104 6.04 5.94 14.91
N ARG A 105 6.00 5.94 16.26
CA ARG A 105 6.51 4.82 17.06
C ARG A 105 5.77 3.52 16.78
N GLN A 106 4.44 3.57 16.78
CA GLN A 106 3.61 2.40 16.54
C GLN A 106 3.88 1.81 15.15
N ASP A 107 3.99 2.65 14.12
CA ASP A 107 4.28 2.19 12.76
C ASP A 107 5.68 1.59 12.63
N LEU A 108 6.66 2.14 13.35
CA LEU A 108 8.00 1.57 13.44
C LEU A 108 7.98 0.18 14.10
N GLU A 109 7.24 0.00 15.18
CA GLU A 109 7.09 -1.29 15.85
C GLU A 109 6.35 -2.31 14.97
N ASN A 110 5.32 -1.87 14.27
CA ASN A 110 4.54 -2.69 13.35
C ASN A 110 5.40 -3.25 12.21
N ILE A 111 6.24 -2.40 11.60
CA ILE A 111 7.09 -2.86 10.48
C ILE A 111 8.19 -3.83 10.94
N TYR A 112 8.78 -3.63 12.12
CA TYR A 112 9.71 -4.61 12.69
C TYR A 112 9.03 -5.94 13.02
N THR A 113 7.81 -5.88 13.54
CA THR A 113 6.99 -7.08 13.80
C THR A 113 6.70 -7.82 12.50
N PHE A 114 6.32 -7.10 11.45
CA PHE A 114 6.10 -7.66 10.12
C PHE A 114 7.37 -8.33 9.56
N LYS A 115 8.53 -7.67 9.62
CA LYS A 115 9.82 -8.23 9.19
C LYS A 115 10.15 -9.53 9.92
N LYS A 116 9.90 -9.59 11.23
CA LYS A 116 10.09 -10.80 12.04
C LYS A 116 9.14 -11.93 11.64
N LEU A 117 7.86 -11.62 11.42
CA LEU A 117 6.86 -12.61 10.98
C LEU A 117 7.20 -13.17 9.59
N LEU A 118 7.62 -12.31 8.67
CA LEU A 118 8.05 -12.69 7.33
C LEU A 118 9.27 -13.62 7.38
N HIS A 119 10.29 -13.26 8.16
CA HIS A 119 11.45 -14.10 8.37
C HIS A 119 11.08 -15.45 8.99
N SER A 120 10.28 -15.47 10.06
CA SER A 120 9.84 -16.71 10.71
C SER A 120 9.05 -17.61 9.76
N SER A 121 8.23 -17.02 8.89
CA SER A 121 7.42 -17.77 7.91
C SER A 121 8.31 -18.37 6.84
N PHE A 122 9.26 -17.59 6.32
CA PHE A 122 10.27 -18.07 5.37
C PHE A 122 11.09 -19.23 5.94
N GLU A 123 11.62 -19.07 7.16
CA GLU A 123 12.41 -20.12 7.83
C GLU A 123 11.60 -21.40 8.05
N LYS A 124 10.33 -21.27 8.46
CA LYS A 124 9.42 -22.40 8.60
C LYS A 124 9.22 -23.12 7.26
N THR A 125 8.88 -22.38 6.20
CA THR A 125 8.72 -22.95 4.86
C THR A 125 9.99 -23.63 4.38
N ARG A 126 11.15 -22.99 4.56
CA ARG A 126 12.45 -23.56 4.18
C ARG A 126 12.73 -24.86 4.91
N ASN A 127 12.44 -24.94 6.21
CA ASN A 127 12.67 -26.14 7.02
C ASN A 127 11.68 -27.27 6.69
N GLU A 128 10.45 -26.94 6.30
CA GLU A 128 9.46 -27.91 5.80
C GLU A 128 9.78 -28.40 4.38
N PHE A 129 10.56 -27.63 3.62
CA PHE A 129 10.97 -27.96 2.26
C PHE A 129 12.08 -29.02 2.25
N LYS A 130 11.68 -30.29 2.10
CA LYS A 130 12.58 -31.46 2.17
C LYS A 130 13.44 -31.68 0.91
N ASN A 131 13.20 -30.94 -0.16
CA ASN A 131 13.85 -31.16 -1.45
C ASN A 131 15.03 -30.20 -1.64
N ASP A 132 16.23 -30.74 -1.73
CA ASP A 132 17.44 -29.97 -2.07
C ASP A 132 17.66 -29.97 -3.59
N TYR A 133 17.40 -28.82 -4.23
CA TYR A 133 17.63 -28.62 -5.66
C TYR A 133 19.05 -28.13 -5.97
N SER A 134 19.90 -27.90 -4.97
CA SER A 134 21.26 -27.36 -5.17
C SER A 134 22.07 -28.24 -6.11
N LYS A 135 22.01 -29.57 -5.92
CA LYS A 135 22.69 -30.54 -6.80
C LYS A 135 22.17 -30.49 -8.24
N GLN A 136 20.85 -30.37 -8.42
CA GLN A 136 20.24 -30.30 -9.75
C GLN A 136 20.61 -28.99 -10.46
N ILE A 137 20.61 -27.87 -9.74
CA ILE A 137 21.01 -26.56 -10.29
C ILE A 137 22.50 -26.55 -10.64
N ILE A 138 23.38 -27.04 -9.75
CA ILE A 138 24.82 -27.15 -10.02
C ILE A 138 25.07 -28.02 -11.25
N TYR A 139 24.40 -29.17 -11.35
CA TYR A 139 24.49 -30.05 -12.52
C TYR A 139 24.08 -29.33 -13.80
N GLN A 140 22.98 -28.58 -13.81
CA GLN A 140 22.54 -27.81 -14.97
C GLN A 140 23.51 -26.70 -15.37
N ILE A 141 24.13 -26.02 -14.39
CA ILE A 141 25.13 -24.98 -14.63
C ILE A 141 26.39 -25.59 -15.25
N GLN A 142 26.88 -26.71 -14.70
CA GLN A 142 28.05 -27.43 -15.23
C GLN A 142 27.79 -27.94 -16.66
N GLN A 143 26.64 -28.58 -16.89
CA GLN A 143 26.30 -29.11 -18.21
C GLN A 143 26.13 -28.01 -19.28
N LYS A 144 25.69 -26.81 -18.89
CA LYS A 144 25.64 -25.64 -19.79
C LYS A 144 27.04 -25.11 -20.13
N THR A 145 28.02 -25.34 -19.26
CA THR A 145 29.42 -24.94 -19.44
C THR A 145 30.19 -25.96 -20.29
N GLU A 146 29.87 -27.25 -20.18
CA GLU A 146 30.50 -28.31 -20.99
C GLU A 146 30.00 -28.34 -22.45
N LYS A 147 28.75 -27.90 -22.72
CA LYS A 147 28.18 -27.87 -24.08
C LYS A 147 28.89 -26.93 -25.07
N THR A 148 29.83 -26.09 -24.62
CA THR A 148 30.66 -25.26 -25.51
C THR A 148 31.91 -25.96 -26.03
N GLU A 149 32.28 -27.14 -25.50
CA GLU A 149 33.35 -27.95 -26.09
C GLU A 149 32.76 -28.90 -27.15
N THR A 150 33.16 -28.72 -28.41
CA THR A 150 32.76 -29.60 -29.51
C THR A 150 33.17 -31.04 -29.24
N ASP A 151 32.24 -31.98 -29.47
CA ASP A 151 32.42 -33.41 -29.21
C ASP A 151 33.75 -33.95 -29.77
N PRO A 152 34.66 -34.48 -28.94
CA PRO A 152 35.93 -35.06 -29.37
C PRO A 152 35.78 -36.13 -30.46
N PHE A 153 34.65 -36.86 -30.45
CA PHE A 153 34.36 -37.88 -31.45
C PHE A 153 34.08 -37.27 -32.84
N LEU A 154 33.37 -36.13 -32.89
CA LEU A 154 33.13 -35.41 -34.15
C LEU A 154 34.44 -34.90 -34.75
N LYS A 155 35.33 -34.37 -33.91
CA LYS A 155 36.66 -33.91 -34.35
C LYS A 155 37.51 -35.05 -34.90
N LEU A 156 37.47 -36.22 -34.25
CA LEU A 156 38.16 -37.43 -34.73
C LEU A 156 37.58 -37.93 -36.06
N ALA A 157 36.25 -37.95 -36.19
CA ALA A 157 35.57 -38.39 -37.40
C ALA A 157 35.91 -37.49 -38.60
N VAL A 158 35.89 -36.17 -38.44
CA VAL A 158 36.27 -35.21 -39.50
C VAL A 158 37.71 -35.43 -39.96
N MET A 159 38.65 -35.62 -39.02
CA MET A 159 40.06 -35.89 -39.35
C MET A 159 40.22 -37.22 -40.11
N PHE A 160 39.47 -38.25 -39.74
CA PHE A 160 39.49 -39.54 -40.42
C PHE A 160 38.96 -39.45 -41.86
N PHE A 161 37.84 -38.74 -42.07
CA PHE A 161 37.30 -38.51 -43.41
C PHE A 161 38.25 -37.68 -44.29
N LEU A 162 38.91 -36.67 -43.73
CA LEU A 162 39.95 -35.92 -44.44
C LEU A 162 41.13 -36.80 -44.85
N MET A 163 41.56 -37.72 -43.97
CA MET A 163 42.63 -38.65 -44.30
C MET A 163 42.24 -39.59 -45.45
N ILE A 164 41.05 -40.19 -45.39
CA ILE A 164 40.56 -41.10 -46.45
C ILE A 164 40.42 -40.36 -47.78
N THR A 165 39.85 -39.15 -47.77
CA THR A 165 39.68 -38.37 -49.00
C THR A 165 41.01 -38.02 -49.65
N CYS A 166 42.04 -37.67 -48.86
CA CYS A 166 43.40 -37.47 -49.38
C CYS A 166 44.00 -38.75 -49.99
N ILE A 167 43.81 -39.91 -49.34
CA ILE A 167 44.32 -41.19 -49.86
C ILE A 167 43.63 -41.53 -51.19
N VAL A 168 42.30 -41.44 -51.25
CA VAL A 168 41.51 -41.73 -52.45
C VAL A 168 41.87 -40.76 -53.58
N ALA A 169 41.99 -39.45 -53.29
CA ALA A 169 42.41 -38.46 -54.27
C ALA A 169 43.84 -38.74 -54.81
N GLY A 170 44.77 -39.15 -53.93
CA GLY A 170 46.12 -39.56 -54.33
C GLY A 170 46.14 -40.78 -55.23
N ILE A 171 45.32 -41.81 -54.92
CA ILE A 171 45.20 -43.00 -55.77
C ILE A 171 44.61 -42.65 -57.13
N ILE A 172 43.56 -41.81 -57.17
CA ILE A 172 42.97 -41.35 -58.43
C ILE A 172 44.00 -40.57 -59.26
N ALA A 173 44.77 -39.67 -58.64
CA ALA A 173 45.81 -38.91 -59.32
C ALA A 173 46.92 -39.80 -59.90
N ILE A 174 47.28 -40.89 -59.23
CA ILE A 174 48.26 -41.87 -59.71
C ILE A 174 47.71 -42.72 -60.86
N LEU A 175 46.42 -43.05 -60.86
CA LEU A 175 45.79 -43.87 -61.91
C LEU A 175 45.47 -43.11 -63.19
N TYR A 176 45.32 -41.79 -63.11
CA TYR A 176 45.03 -40.91 -64.26
C TYR A 176 46.27 -40.21 -64.84
N PHE A 177 47.47 -40.53 -64.33
CA PHE A 177 48.77 -40.10 -64.85
C PHE A 177 49.54 -41.31 -65.40
#